data_AF-A0A7C2K1W9-F1
#
_entry.id   AF-A0A7C2K1W9-F1
#
_cell.length_a   1.000
_cell.length_b   1.000
_cell.length_c   1.000
_cell.angle_alpha   90.00
_cell.angle_beta   90.00
_cell.angle_gamma   90.00
#
_symmetry.space_group_name_H-M   'P 1'
#
loop_
_entity.id
_entity.type
_entity.pdbx_description
1 polymer ?
#
loop_
_entity_poly.entity_id
_entity_poly.type
_entity_poly.pdbx_seq_one_letter_code
_entity_poly.pdbx_strand_id
1 'polypeptide(L)'
;MKLFSLMTLLVIGLCGCSAGSSRDGTEAAARMFFDAEFQKWITGQETQVSTMKSRIGNLKNPISYDIRSVVPDQPNMLAIAEDYNQHGESDDSDGEWAAWKFNVAIEWESQAGTPVEKLTTYTLTWNPRTRKWHVNEQH
;
A
#
# COMPACT_ATOMS: atom_id res chain seq x y z
N MET A 1 26.35 -36.66 37.52
CA MET A 1 26.02 -35.91 36.30
C MET A 1 25.19 -34.70 36.73
N LYS A 2 25.76 -33.49 36.63
CA LYS A 2 25.11 -32.24 37.05
C LYS A 2 24.49 -31.59 35.82
N LEU A 3 23.14 -31.57 35.75
CA LEU A 3 22.38 -30.79 34.78
C LEU A 3 22.49 -29.30 35.16
N PHE A 4 23.37 -28.57 34.48
CA PHE A 4 23.42 -27.12 34.56
C PHE A 4 22.37 -26.52 33.63
N SER A 5 21.29 -26.09 34.26
CA SER A 5 20.35 -25.08 33.77
C SER A 5 21.07 -23.74 33.57
N LEU A 6 20.97 -23.14 32.38
CA LEU A 6 21.26 -21.72 32.12
C LEU A 6 20.55 -21.33 30.80
N MET A 7 19.30 -20.86 30.84
CA MET A 7 18.92 -19.44 30.74
C MET A 7 19.83 -18.58 29.86
N THR A 8 19.44 -18.40 28.59
CA THR A 8 19.73 -17.23 27.72
C THR A 8 18.89 -17.44 26.44
N LEU A 9 18.18 -16.50 25.82
CA LEU A 9 18.12 -15.05 25.93
C LEU A 9 16.73 -14.65 25.41
N LEU A 10 16.02 -13.88 26.22
CA LEU A 10 14.76 -13.19 25.91
C LEU A 10 14.99 -12.23 24.73
N VAL A 11 14.51 -12.56 23.53
CA VAL A 11 14.38 -11.57 22.45
C VAL A 11 13.08 -10.80 22.68
N ILE A 12 13.23 -9.66 23.34
CA ILE A 12 12.24 -8.59 23.39
C ILE A 12 12.15 -8.01 21.98
N GLY A 13 11.16 -8.45 21.22
CA GLY A 13 10.66 -7.76 20.03
C GLY A 13 9.29 -7.18 20.37
N LEU A 14 9.28 -5.99 20.99
CA LEU A 14 8.09 -5.18 21.16
C LEU A 14 7.61 -4.73 19.77
N CYS A 15 6.85 -5.56 19.05
CA CYS A 15 5.87 -5.05 18.09
C CYS A 15 4.58 -4.74 18.85
N GLY A 16 4.67 -3.73 19.72
CA GLY A 16 3.50 -3.09 20.30
C GLY A 16 2.85 -2.20 19.26
N CYS A 17 1.82 -2.72 18.58
CA CYS A 17 0.75 -1.92 18.00
C CYS A 17 -0.60 -2.46 18.51
N SER A 18 -0.76 -2.54 19.83
CA SER A 18 -2.07 -2.73 20.46
C SER A 18 -2.55 -1.41 21.07
N ALA A 19 -3.16 -0.56 20.23
CA ALA A 19 -4.06 0.53 20.62
C ALA A 19 -4.83 0.89 19.35
N GLY A 20 -6.06 0.42 19.16
CA GLY A 20 -7.23 1.07 19.72
C GLY A 20 -7.74 2.08 18.70
N SER A 21 -8.84 1.73 18.01
CA SER A 21 -9.38 2.35 16.78
C SER A 21 -8.52 2.13 15.54
N SER A 22 -8.85 1.10 14.75
CA SER A 22 -8.42 1.01 13.36
C SER A 22 -9.01 2.22 12.63
N ARG A 23 -8.21 3.30 12.54
CA ARG A 23 -8.48 4.48 11.71
C ARG A 23 -8.24 4.12 10.24
N ASP A 24 -8.93 3.07 9.81
CA ASP A 24 -8.91 2.63 8.43
C ASP A 24 -9.51 3.75 7.56
N GLY A 25 -9.08 3.85 6.30
CA GLY A 25 -9.51 4.94 5.42
C GLY A 25 -8.89 6.32 5.71
N THR A 26 -8.04 6.47 6.74
CA THR A 26 -7.32 7.75 6.97
C THR A 26 -6.08 7.90 6.10
N GLU A 27 -5.58 9.14 5.94
CA GLU A 27 -4.33 9.41 5.22
C GLU A 27 -3.15 8.62 5.79
N ALA A 28 -3.03 8.56 7.12
CA ALA A 28 -1.97 7.82 7.78
C ALA A 28 -2.01 6.32 7.44
N ALA A 29 -3.21 5.72 7.47
CA ALA A 29 -3.40 4.33 7.07
C ALA A 29 -3.10 4.11 5.58
N ALA A 30 -3.49 5.05 4.72
CA ALA A 30 -3.19 5.00 3.28
C ALA A 30 -1.68 5.06 3.02
N ARG A 31 -0.94 5.93 3.72
CA ARG A 31 0.53 6.01 3.64
C ARG A 31 1.19 4.73 4.09
N MET A 32 0.79 4.19 5.24
CA MET A 32 1.31 2.92 5.74
C MET A 32 1.07 1.77 4.76
N PHE A 33 -0.12 1.69 4.18
CA PHE A 33 -0.44 0.69 3.16
C PHE A 33 0.41 0.89 1.90
N PHE A 34 0.50 2.12 1.40
CA PHE A 34 1.31 2.46 0.23
C PHE A 34 2.77 2.07 0.43
N ASP A 35 3.37 2.47 1.56
CA ASP A 35 4.77 2.19 1.88
C ASP A 35 5.03 0.68 1.94
N ALA A 36 4.13 -0.08 2.58
CA ALA A 36 4.25 -1.53 2.67
C ALA A 36 4.21 -2.22 1.29
N GLU A 37 3.31 -1.80 0.41
CA GLU A 37 3.21 -2.34 -0.95
C GLU A 37 4.40 -1.91 -1.83
N PHE A 38 4.88 -0.68 -1.67
CA PHE A 38 6.03 -0.18 -2.44
C PHE A 38 7.33 -0.87 -2.03
N GLN A 39 7.53 -1.15 -0.74
CA GLN A 39 8.68 -1.92 -0.25
C GLN A 39 8.68 -3.36 -0.79
N LYS A 40 7.50 -3.99 -0.90
CA LYS A 40 7.37 -5.28 -1.59
C LYS A 40 7.79 -5.17 -3.05
N TRP A 41 7.39 -4.12 -3.75
CA TRP A 41 7.79 -3.91 -5.15
C TRP A 41 9.31 -3.76 -5.31
N ILE A 42 9.95 -2.89 -4.50
CA ILE A 42 11.41 -2.68 -4.52
C ILE A 42 12.14 -4.01 -4.29
N THR A 43 11.67 -4.82 -3.34
CA THR A 43 12.29 -6.11 -3.00
C THR A 43 11.89 -7.26 -3.93
N GLY A 44 11.06 -6.99 -4.95
CA GLY A 44 10.63 -8.00 -5.94
C GLY A 44 9.59 -8.99 -5.43
N GLN A 45 8.96 -8.71 -4.29
CA GLN A 45 7.83 -9.49 -3.77
C GLN A 45 6.55 -9.19 -4.56
N GLU A 46 5.55 -10.06 -4.41
CA GLU A 46 4.23 -9.80 -4.99
C GLU A 46 3.52 -8.66 -4.27
N THR A 47 2.94 -7.75 -5.06
CA THR A 47 2.15 -6.62 -4.59
C THR A 47 0.69 -6.84 -4.93
N GLN A 48 -0.21 -6.39 -4.07
CA GLN A 48 -1.65 -6.32 -4.35
C GLN A 48 -1.98 -5.18 -5.32
N VAL A 49 -1.04 -4.25 -5.49
CA VAL A 49 -1.12 -3.18 -6.47
C VAL A 49 -0.66 -3.72 -7.83
N SER A 50 -1.55 -4.43 -8.52
CA SER A 50 -1.28 -4.96 -9.87
C SER A 50 -0.92 -3.86 -10.89
N THR A 51 -1.36 -2.62 -10.64
CA THR A 51 -1.03 -1.42 -11.42
C THR A 51 0.43 -0.98 -11.26
N MET A 52 1.10 -1.27 -10.14
CA MET A 52 2.52 -0.94 -9.96
C MET A 52 3.43 -1.79 -10.86
N LYS A 53 3.12 -3.08 -11.05
CA LYS A 53 3.89 -3.95 -11.96
C LYS A 53 3.69 -3.62 -13.45
N SER A 54 2.75 -2.75 -13.80
CA SER A 54 2.28 -2.59 -15.16
C SER A 54 3.06 -1.51 -15.94
N ARG A 55 3.53 -1.91 -17.14
CA ARG A 55 3.81 -1.09 -18.34
C ARG A 55 5.23 -0.70 -18.72
N ILE A 56 6.26 -0.86 -17.89
CA ILE A 56 7.64 -0.74 -18.41
C ILE A 56 8.29 -2.11 -18.44
N GLY A 57 7.90 -2.91 -19.43
CA GLY A 57 8.24 -4.34 -19.58
C GLY A 57 9.73 -4.69 -19.66
N ASN A 58 10.63 -3.74 -19.44
CA ASN A 58 12.08 -3.90 -19.47
C ASN A 58 12.82 -3.19 -18.31
N LEU A 59 12.12 -2.51 -17.38
CA LEU A 59 12.78 -1.91 -16.22
C LEU A 59 12.84 -2.94 -15.07
N LYS A 60 13.97 -2.94 -14.37
CA LYS A 60 14.13 -3.64 -13.10
C LYS A 60 13.12 -3.10 -12.08
N ASN A 61 13.04 -3.75 -10.92
CA ASN A 61 12.29 -3.18 -9.80
C ASN A 61 12.79 -1.74 -9.50
N PRO A 62 11.93 -0.84 -9.01
CA PRO A 62 12.34 0.48 -8.56
C PRO A 62 13.46 0.39 -7.51
N ILE A 63 14.32 1.40 -7.47
CA ILE A 63 15.36 1.55 -6.47
C ILE A 63 14.80 2.31 -5.26
N SER A 64 14.03 3.37 -5.51
CA SER A 64 13.54 4.28 -4.49
C SER A 64 12.22 4.93 -4.92
N TYR A 65 11.57 5.61 -3.98
CA TYR A 65 10.43 6.47 -4.24
C TYR A 65 10.39 7.64 -3.25
N ASP A 66 9.72 8.71 -3.65
CA ASP A 66 9.41 9.87 -2.82
C ASP A 66 7.96 10.29 -3.02
N ILE A 67 7.19 10.35 -1.93
CA ILE A 67 5.80 10.81 -1.94
C ILE A 67 5.82 12.34 -1.90
N ARG A 68 5.63 12.97 -3.07
CA ARG A 68 5.64 14.43 -3.23
C ARG A 68 4.44 15.09 -2.54
N SER A 69 3.28 14.43 -2.58
CA SER A 69 2.08 14.92 -1.88
C SER A 69 1.03 13.83 -1.71
N VAL A 70 0.21 13.97 -0.67
CA VAL A 70 -1.02 13.18 -0.48
C VAL A 70 -2.17 14.14 -0.21
N VAL A 71 -3.28 13.97 -0.91
CA VAL A 71 -4.47 14.81 -0.75
C VAL A 71 -5.74 13.93 -0.78
N PRO A 72 -6.85 14.34 -0.14
CA PRO A 72 -8.13 13.68 -0.33
C PRO A 72 -8.52 13.60 -1.80
N ASP A 73 -9.17 12.52 -2.21
CA ASP A 73 -9.65 12.28 -3.57
C ASP A 73 -11.04 11.65 -3.56
N GLN A 74 -11.65 11.51 -4.73
CA GLN A 74 -12.89 10.75 -4.87
C GLN A 74 -12.61 9.25 -4.98
N PRO A 75 -13.41 8.39 -4.32
CA PRO A 75 -13.33 6.95 -4.48
C PRO A 75 -13.40 6.52 -5.95
N ASN A 76 -12.59 5.52 -6.32
CA ASN A 76 -12.60 5.00 -7.67
C ASN A 76 -13.94 4.29 -7.97
N MET A 77 -14.68 4.80 -8.96
CA MET A 77 -15.97 4.24 -9.38
C MET A 77 -15.89 2.77 -9.81
N LEU A 78 -14.75 2.31 -10.34
CA LEU A 78 -14.56 0.90 -10.69
C LEU A 78 -14.45 0.02 -9.44
N ALA A 79 -13.82 0.51 -8.37
CA ALA A 79 -13.76 -0.21 -7.10
C ALA A 79 -15.14 -0.32 -6.45
N ILE A 80 -15.93 0.76 -6.52
CA ILE A 80 -17.33 0.76 -6.06
C ILE A 80 -18.18 -0.20 -6.90
N ALA A 81 -18.08 -0.14 -8.23
CA ALA A 81 -18.85 -1.00 -9.12
C ALA A 81 -18.49 -2.49 -8.93
N GLU A 82 -17.20 -2.80 -8.73
CA GLU A 82 -16.76 -4.16 -8.40
C GLU A 82 -17.39 -4.66 -7.10
N ASP A 83 -17.36 -3.85 -6.04
CA ASP A 83 -17.99 -4.20 -4.77
C ASP A 83 -19.50 -4.40 -4.92
N TYR A 84 -20.18 -3.48 -5.60
CA TYR A 84 -21.62 -3.56 -5.86
C TYR A 84 -21.99 -4.84 -6.62
N ASN A 85 -21.23 -5.21 -7.65
CA ASN A 85 -21.50 -6.41 -8.43
C ASN A 85 -21.32 -7.70 -7.60
N GLN A 86 -20.47 -7.68 -6.57
CA GLN A 86 -20.17 -8.84 -5.74
C GLN A 86 -21.08 -8.92 -4.49
N HIS A 87 -21.41 -7.79 -3.89
CA HIS A 87 -22.05 -7.70 -2.59
C HIS A 87 -23.42 -6.99 -2.61
N GLY A 88 -23.81 -6.39 -3.73
CA GLY A 88 -25.03 -5.60 -3.87
C GLY A 88 -24.90 -4.19 -3.29
N GLU A 89 -26.03 -3.52 -3.16
CA GLU A 89 -26.13 -2.16 -2.63
C GLU A 89 -25.55 -2.04 -1.21
N SER A 90 -24.88 -0.93 -0.90
CA SER A 90 -24.39 -0.62 0.44
C SER A 90 -25.50 -0.15 1.35
N ASP A 91 -25.52 -0.67 2.57
CA ASP A 91 -26.34 -0.09 3.63
C ASP A 91 -25.58 0.99 4.38
N ASP A 92 -26.30 1.79 5.17
CA ASP A 92 -25.71 2.90 5.92
C ASP A 92 -24.72 2.43 7.02
N SER A 93 -24.69 1.14 7.34
CA SER A 93 -23.81 0.58 8.37
C SER A 93 -22.44 0.16 7.85
N ASP A 94 -22.29 0.03 6.53
CA ASP A 94 -21.04 -0.35 5.86
C ASP A 94 -19.95 0.73 5.98
N GLY A 95 -20.33 1.98 6.27
CA GLY A 95 -19.42 3.12 6.44
C GLY A 95 -19.09 3.84 5.14
N GLU A 96 -18.31 4.92 5.26
CA GLU A 96 -17.98 5.79 4.12
C GLU A 96 -16.70 5.33 3.41
N TRP A 97 -16.77 5.31 2.09
CA TRP A 97 -15.61 5.11 1.23
C TRP A 97 -14.68 6.33 1.34
N ALA A 98 -13.41 6.08 1.62
CA ALA A 98 -12.40 7.13 1.66
C ALA A 98 -11.42 6.97 0.51
N ALA A 99 -10.90 8.06 -0.04
CA ALA A 99 -9.86 7.99 -1.05
C ALA A 99 -8.81 9.08 -0.91
N TRP A 100 -7.60 8.72 -1.32
CA TRP A 100 -6.40 9.55 -1.20
C TRP A 100 -5.60 9.46 -2.48
N LYS A 101 -5.25 10.62 -3.03
CA LYS A 101 -4.39 10.76 -4.20
C LYS A 101 -2.95 10.98 -3.77
N PHE A 102 -2.07 10.12 -4.23
CA PHE A 102 -0.63 10.14 -4.01
C PHE A 102 0.06 10.59 -5.30
N ASN A 103 0.81 11.69 -5.24
CA ASN A 103 1.76 12.05 -6.30
C ASN A 103 3.14 11.56 -5.88
N VAL A 104 3.73 10.65 -6.66
CA VAL A 104 4.93 9.90 -6.27
C VAL A 104 5.97 10.02 -7.35
N ALA A 105 7.18 10.40 -6.97
CA ALA A 105 8.37 10.23 -7.79
C ALA A 105 8.95 8.86 -7.51
N ILE A 106 9.18 8.08 -8.55
CA ILE A 106 9.74 6.73 -8.43
C ILE A 106 11.03 6.71 -9.24
N GLU A 107 12.06 6.07 -8.69
CA GLU A 107 13.39 6.00 -9.30
C GLU A 107 13.70 4.57 -9.73
N TRP A 108 14.24 4.41 -10.93
CA TRP A 108 14.69 3.15 -11.50
C TRP A 108 16.11 3.24 -12.01
N GLU A 109 16.77 2.07 -12.12
CA GLU A 109 17.98 1.94 -12.92
C GLU A 109 17.61 1.72 -14.39
N SER A 110 18.09 2.59 -15.29
CA SER A 110 17.99 2.34 -16.73
C SER A 110 18.85 1.16 -17.16
N GLN A 111 18.65 0.68 -18.40
CA GLN A 111 19.53 -0.33 -18.99
C GLN A 111 20.99 0.14 -19.13
N ALA A 112 21.22 1.45 -19.13
CA ALA A 112 22.55 2.06 -19.22
C ALA A 112 23.20 2.31 -17.83
N GLY A 113 22.56 1.86 -16.74
CA GLY A 113 23.06 2.08 -15.37
C GLY A 113 22.87 3.51 -14.84
N THR A 114 22.00 4.29 -15.47
CA THR A 114 21.68 5.66 -15.04
C THR A 114 20.36 5.70 -14.28
N PRO A 115 20.24 6.46 -13.19
CA PRO A 115 18.97 6.67 -12.53
C PRO A 115 17.98 7.40 -13.43
N VAL A 116 16.73 6.95 -13.43
CA VAL A 116 15.61 7.58 -14.14
C VAL A 116 14.46 7.77 -13.16
N GLU A 117 13.97 8.99 -13.05
CA GLU A 117 12.79 9.32 -12.27
C GLU A 117 11.56 9.35 -13.18
N LYS A 118 10.46 8.72 -12.76
CA LYS A 118 9.12 8.93 -13.34
C LYS A 118 8.18 9.38 -12.23
N LEU A 119 7.43 10.44 -12.53
CA LEU A 119 6.32 10.90 -11.73
C LEU A 119 5.07 10.11 -12.08
N THR A 120 4.42 9.55 -11.05
CA THR A 120 3.21 8.76 -11.18
C THR A 120 2.21 9.20 -10.13
N THR A 121 0.92 9.19 -10.49
CA THR A 121 -0.16 9.45 -9.54
C THR A 121 -0.87 8.14 -9.22
N TYR A 122 -1.15 7.88 -7.94
CA TYR A 122 -1.97 6.76 -7.50
C TYR A 122 -3.20 7.26 -6.75
N THR A 123 -4.36 6.66 -6.98
CA THR A 123 -5.54 6.84 -6.12
C THR A 123 -5.71 5.58 -5.27
N LEU A 124 -5.66 5.73 -3.95
CA LEU A 124 -5.91 4.68 -2.97
C LEU A 124 -7.33 4.85 -2.43
N THR A 125 -8.20 3.88 -2.67
CA THR A 125 -9.60 3.87 -2.24
C THR A 125 -9.81 2.81 -1.16
N TRP A 126 -10.28 3.21 0.02
CA TRP A 126 -10.66 2.32 1.10
C TRP A 126 -12.11 1.88 0.92
N ASN A 127 -12.32 0.57 0.84
CA ASN A 127 -13.62 -0.06 0.92
C ASN A 127 -13.90 -0.44 2.39
N PRO A 128 -14.82 0.24 3.08
CA PRO A 128 -15.07 0.03 4.50
C PRO A 128 -15.80 -1.30 4.78
N ARG A 129 -16.64 -1.76 3.84
CA ARG A 129 -17.36 -3.03 3.90
C ARG A 129 -16.40 -4.23 3.85
N THR A 130 -15.54 -4.27 2.85
CA THR A 130 -14.59 -5.41 2.67
C THR A 130 -13.29 -5.24 3.44
N ARG A 131 -13.06 -4.05 4.01
CA ARG A 131 -11.84 -3.66 4.71
C ARG A 131 -10.59 -3.81 3.84
N LYS A 132 -10.68 -3.41 2.58
CA LYS A 132 -9.60 -3.51 1.59
C LYS A 132 -9.28 -2.17 0.95
N TRP A 133 -8.00 -2.00 0.62
CA TRP A 133 -7.52 -0.90 -0.21
C TRP A 133 -7.51 -1.31 -1.68
N HIS A 134 -8.16 -0.51 -2.52
CA HIS A 134 -8.06 -0.59 -3.97
C HIS A 134 -7.09 0.49 -4.46
N VAL A 135 -6.18 0.13 -5.36
CA VAL A 135 -5.14 1.05 -5.83
C VAL A 135 -5.17 1.16 -7.35
N ASN A 136 -5.26 2.40 -7.84
CA ASN A 136 -5.28 2.70 -9.26
C ASN A 136 -4.14 3.66 -9.63
N GLU A 137 -3.33 3.31 -10.63
CA GLU A 137 -2.41 4.25 -11.26
C GLU A 137 -3.20 5.17 -12.20
N GLN A 138 -2.97 6.47 -12.11
CA GLN A 138 -3.51 7.48 -13.01
C GLN A 138 -2.41 7.89 -14.00
N HIS A 139 -2.74 7.92 -15.30
CA HIS A 139 -1.86 8.31 -16.40
C HIS A 139 -2.11 9.76 -16.83
#